data_AF-A0A6I5RMV8-F1
#
_entry.id   AF-A0A6I5RMV8-F1
#
_cell.length_a   1.000
_cell.length_b   1.000
_cell.length_c   1.000
_cell.angle_alpha   90.00
_cell.angle_beta   90.00
_cell.angle_gamma   90.00
#
_symmetry.space_group_name_H-M   'P 1'
#
loop_
_entity.id
_entity.type
_entity.pdbx_description
1 polymer ?
#
loop_
_entity_poly.entity_id
_entity_poly.type
_entity_poly.pdbx_seq_one_letter_code
_entity_poly.pdbx_strand_id
1 'polypeptide(L)'
;MRAAQLGKQARIAELQGQLTNQRAQLQRLGAAPRHAEALSGTELADLIERLRQHDVLIGQVITTMQTLNELSAVSGYRRIMADMLRQHMLVKGQLSSELRLQRFAVKQLIDRLVESVRGRGGLPALLGDHTAPERALLERYCAKQQSQVAEIAETTYAMETLAPLLEKALPDGPRYLVEIQLLQAGLSSSLAWRGTQLYSIALGIMLKIEDSSTLLLEQVIPPAKLACRLRIDAQDPAFSAEEQVGLLDNAVRNYQKSLDTLDNYRQSLELAEHQAWLAPLHDLIQKLLDQALHELAAQITQLPKAPKPKPGPSSRGKTLIRTRGQRLVIGQRRAEGRAGQPAIVDVLDPIENTVITSYEQTSDASLWRELPTTTVVRPAAQAAVALRTLLARADTLLRQADQSMARAQAQAMTAQLPSDMEDLLVLQARPLIDLYTQIDAALVRDNATDEAWAGQSVEQVNKALWDKSEQMRQAGKRIRIEMIKRQLPTAARMAYLHEQNEITIARTVTRKPLKDKQQRLVDYLDEYEIRDKDGEVLWYAHFHYASTDAAEHDFSAAHVKTREQRRQGLQWQKAQASDGRHVIAIYRAKLDKKTANDLFLSLP
;
A
#
# COMPACT_ATOMS: atom_id res chain seq x y z
N MET A 1 10.98 -38.92 -34.12
CA MET A 1 11.83 -37.84 -34.67
C MET A 1 11.25 -37.20 -35.94
N ARG A 2 10.98 -37.94 -37.03
CA ARG A 2 10.46 -37.38 -38.29
C ARG A 2 9.12 -36.64 -38.17
N ALA A 3 8.18 -37.18 -37.38
CA ALA A 3 6.89 -36.54 -37.10
C ALA A 3 7.02 -35.22 -36.30
N ALA A 4 7.95 -35.16 -35.34
CA ALA A 4 8.23 -33.94 -34.57
C ALA A 4 8.88 -32.86 -35.44
N GLN A 5 9.71 -33.26 -36.40
CA GLN A 5 10.35 -32.34 -37.35
C GLN A 5 9.36 -31.80 -38.39
N LEU A 6 8.44 -32.64 -38.87
CA LEU A 6 7.32 -32.21 -39.73
C LEU A 6 6.37 -31.26 -38.99
N GLY A 7 6.04 -31.53 -37.73
CA GLY A 7 5.24 -30.63 -36.89
C GLY A 7 5.91 -29.27 -36.68
N LYS A 8 7.23 -29.25 -36.45
CA LYS A 8 8.01 -28.01 -36.34
C LYS A 8 7.98 -27.20 -37.65
N GLN A 9 8.16 -27.84 -38.81
CA GLN A 9 8.14 -27.16 -40.11
C GLN A 9 6.75 -26.60 -40.45
N ALA A 10 5.68 -27.35 -40.18
CA ALA A 10 4.31 -26.88 -40.36
C ALA A 10 4.02 -25.64 -39.49
N ARG A 11 4.46 -25.66 -38.22
CA ARG A 11 4.31 -24.51 -37.32
C ARG A 11 5.08 -23.27 -37.78
N ILE A 12 6.28 -23.44 -38.34
CA ILE A 12 7.06 -22.33 -38.90
C ILE A 12 6.31 -21.70 -40.09
N ALA A 13 5.79 -22.51 -41.01
CA ALA A 13 5.04 -22.01 -42.18
C ALA A 13 3.76 -21.27 -41.76
N GLU A 14 3.04 -21.78 -40.76
CA GLU A 14 1.87 -21.13 -40.18
C GLU A 14 2.22 -19.74 -39.61
N LEU A 15 3.27 -19.65 -38.78
CA LEU A 15 3.72 -18.39 -38.18
C LEU A 15 4.20 -17.39 -39.24
N GLN A 16 4.84 -17.84 -40.32
CA GLN A 16 5.23 -16.98 -41.44
C GLN A 16 4.01 -16.41 -42.18
N GLY A 17 2.98 -17.23 -42.39
CA GLY A 17 1.70 -16.79 -42.96
C GLY A 17 0.99 -15.76 -42.07
N GLN A 18 0.91 -16.02 -40.76
CA GLN A 18 0.36 -15.09 -39.77
C GLN A 18 1.10 -13.75 -39.78
N LEU A 19 2.43 -13.79 -39.73
CA LEU A 19 3.27 -12.60 -39.74
C LEU A 19 3.08 -11.76 -41.02
N THR A 20 2.94 -12.42 -42.18
CA THR A 20 2.68 -11.75 -43.46
C THR A 20 1.33 -11.01 -43.44
N ASN A 21 0.29 -11.68 -42.95
CA ASN A 21 -1.04 -11.09 -42.83
C ASN A 21 -1.07 -9.91 -41.85
N GLN A 22 -0.47 -10.08 -40.67
CA GLN A 22 -0.40 -9.03 -39.65
C GLN A 22 0.38 -7.80 -40.14
N ARG A 23 1.50 -8.00 -40.86
CA ARG A 23 2.26 -6.89 -41.47
C ARG A 23 1.45 -6.16 -42.55
N ALA A 24 0.71 -6.89 -43.38
CA ALA A 24 -0.18 -6.28 -44.37
C ALA A 24 -1.33 -5.50 -43.71
N GLN A 25 -1.82 -5.94 -42.54
CA GLN A 25 -2.78 -5.18 -41.74
C GLN A 25 -2.15 -3.91 -41.15
N LEU A 26 -0.92 -3.97 -40.61
CA LEU A 26 -0.20 -2.79 -40.12
C LEU A 26 0.01 -1.76 -41.24
N GLN A 27 0.37 -2.23 -42.44
CA GLN A 27 0.52 -1.35 -43.59
C GLN A 27 -0.79 -0.66 -43.99
N ARG A 28 -1.93 -1.35 -43.90
CA ARG A 28 -3.26 -0.77 -44.15
C ARG A 28 -3.66 0.25 -43.09
N LEU A 29 -3.30 0.00 -41.84
CA LEU A 29 -3.52 0.92 -40.73
C LEU A 29 -2.63 2.17 -40.84
N GLY A 30 -1.49 2.07 -41.54
CA GLY A 30 -0.58 3.17 -41.81
C GLY A 30 0.42 3.41 -40.67
N ALA A 31 1.00 4.61 -40.64
CA ALA A 31 1.76 5.06 -39.47
C ALA A 31 0.80 5.30 -38.30
N ALA A 32 1.31 5.17 -37.07
CA ALA A 32 0.54 5.48 -35.86
C ALA A 32 -0.21 6.82 -36.03
N PRO A 33 -1.54 6.84 -35.90
CA PRO A 33 -2.35 8.00 -36.24
C PRO A 33 -1.99 9.15 -35.30
N ARG A 34 -1.56 10.30 -35.83
CA ARG A 34 -1.16 11.46 -35.02
C ARG A 34 -2.37 12.23 -34.53
N HIS A 35 -2.29 12.76 -33.31
CA HIS A 35 -3.28 13.72 -32.80
C HIS A 35 -3.25 14.99 -33.66
N ALA A 36 -4.41 15.42 -34.16
CA ALA A 36 -4.57 16.71 -34.83
C ALA A 36 -4.86 17.80 -33.80
N GLU A 37 -4.34 19.02 -33.98
CA GLU A 37 -4.40 20.10 -32.96
C GLU A 37 -5.83 20.50 -32.53
N ALA A 38 -6.86 20.13 -33.29
CA ALA A 38 -8.27 20.28 -32.92
C ALA A 38 -9.10 19.06 -33.37
N LEU A 39 -9.39 18.14 -32.45
CA LEU A 39 -10.31 17.01 -32.68
C LEU A 39 -11.62 17.26 -31.95
N SER A 40 -12.75 17.00 -32.61
CA SER A 40 -14.06 16.86 -31.96
C SER A 40 -14.11 15.60 -31.09
N GLY A 41 -15.13 15.50 -30.23
CA GLY A 41 -15.29 14.34 -29.33
C GLY A 41 -15.44 12.99 -30.07
N THR A 42 -16.06 12.99 -31.26
CA THR A 42 -16.20 11.81 -32.11
C THR A 42 -14.88 11.44 -32.79
N GLU A 43 -14.17 12.42 -33.34
CA GLU A 43 -12.88 12.18 -33.99
C GLU A 43 -11.82 11.69 -33.00
N LEU A 44 -11.87 12.17 -31.75
CA LEU A 44 -11.02 11.67 -30.67
C LEU A 44 -11.36 10.23 -30.28
N ALA A 45 -12.64 9.85 -30.25
CA ALA A 45 -13.05 8.47 -30.00
C ALA A 45 -12.55 7.53 -31.11
N ASP A 46 -12.68 7.94 -32.38
CA ASP A 46 -12.18 7.19 -33.53
C ASP A 46 -10.65 7.08 -33.55
N LEU A 47 -9.95 8.13 -33.11
CA LEU A 47 -8.49 8.09 -32.92
C LEU A 47 -8.09 7.05 -31.87
N ILE A 48 -8.72 7.07 -30.70
CA ILE A 48 -8.44 6.12 -29.62
C ILE A 48 -8.69 4.68 -30.08
N GLU A 49 -9.78 4.44 -30.80
CA GLU A 49 -10.09 3.10 -31.29
C GLU A 49 -9.06 2.61 -32.32
N ARG A 50 -8.62 3.50 -33.23
CA ARG A 50 -7.51 3.17 -34.13
C ARG A 50 -6.20 2.91 -33.40
N LEU A 51 -5.90 3.66 -32.33
CA LEU A 51 -4.71 3.42 -31.50
C LEU A 51 -4.77 2.07 -30.79
N ARG A 52 -5.94 1.66 -30.26
CA ARG A 52 -6.14 0.32 -29.68
C ARG A 52 -5.92 -0.79 -30.70
N GLN A 53 -6.45 -0.63 -31.91
CA GLN A 53 -6.26 -1.60 -32.99
C GLN A 53 -4.78 -1.73 -33.39
N HIS A 54 -4.06 -0.61 -33.48
CA HIS A 54 -2.62 -0.61 -33.70
C HIS A 54 -1.87 -1.31 -32.57
N ASP A 55 -2.21 -1.01 -31.32
CA ASP A 55 -1.57 -1.59 -30.13
C ASP A 55 -1.66 -3.12 -30.12
N VAL A 56 -2.88 -3.64 -30.30
CA VAL A 56 -3.15 -5.08 -30.36
C VAL A 56 -2.36 -5.74 -31.50
N LEU A 57 -2.38 -5.13 -32.69
CA LEU A 57 -1.75 -5.72 -33.86
C LEU A 57 -0.21 -5.72 -33.75
N ILE A 58 0.39 -4.64 -33.23
CA ILE A 58 1.83 -4.59 -32.97
C ILE A 58 2.23 -5.65 -31.94
N GLY A 59 1.46 -5.80 -30.86
CA GLY A 59 1.67 -6.86 -29.87
C GLY A 59 1.63 -8.26 -30.49
N GLN A 60 0.66 -8.54 -31.35
CA GLN A 60 0.56 -9.81 -32.08
C GLN A 60 1.78 -10.08 -32.98
N VAL A 61 2.25 -9.06 -33.70
CA VAL A 61 3.46 -9.17 -34.55
C VAL A 61 4.69 -9.47 -33.70
N ILE A 62 4.85 -8.79 -32.56
CA ILE A 62 5.98 -9.03 -31.65
C ILE A 62 5.96 -10.48 -31.15
N THR A 63 4.83 -10.97 -30.65
CA THR A 63 4.68 -12.34 -30.14
C THR A 63 4.93 -13.39 -31.23
N THR A 64 4.37 -13.17 -32.42
CA THR A 64 4.55 -14.06 -33.58
C THR A 64 6.03 -14.11 -33.99
N MET A 65 6.70 -12.95 -34.02
CA MET A 65 8.12 -12.84 -34.36
C MET A 65 9.03 -13.51 -33.32
N GLN A 66 8.74 -13.35 -32.02
CA GLN A 66 9.45 -14.02 -30.93
C GLN A 66 9.36 -15.54 -31.07
N THR A 67 8.12 -16.06 -31.20
CA THR A 67 7.87 -17.50 -31.36
C THR A 67 8.55 -18.05 -32.63
N LEU A 68 8.50 -17.30 -33.73
CA LEU A 68 9.15 -17.69 -34.97
C LEU A 68 10.67 -17.79 -34.80
N ASN A 69 11.29 -16.81 -34.14
CA ASN A 69 12.75 -16.77 -33.93
C ASN A 69 13.25 -17.87 -32.99
N GLU A 70 12.43 -18.30 -32.02
CA GLU A 70 12.72 -19.46 -31.17
C GLU A 70 12.73 -20.77 -31.96
N LEU A 71 11.85 -20.90 -32.96
CA LEU A 71 11.75 -22.11 -33.79
C LEU A 71 12.77 -22.12 -34.94
N SER A 72 13.00 -20.96 -35.55
CA SER A 72 13.90 -20.75 -36.68
C SER A 72 14.46 -19.33 -36.63
N ALA A 73 15.78 -19.21 -36.50
CA ALA A 73 16.46 -17.93 -36.41
C ALA A 73 16.02 -16.98 -37.55
N VAL A 74 15.54 -15.79 -37.19
CA VAL A 74 15.08 -14.78 -38.13
C VAL A 74 16.24 -13.84 -38.44
N SER A 75 16.52 -13.63 -39.74
CA SER A 75 17.56 -12.70 -40.17
C SER A 75 17.22 -11.26 -39.74
N GLY A 76 18.20 -10.56 -39.17
CA GLY A 76 18.02 -9.18 -38.68
C GLY A 76 17.07 -9.04 -37.48
N TYR A 77 16.72 -10.14 -36.80
CA TYR A 77 15.73 -10.19 -35.72
C TYR A 77 15.90 -9.06 -34.69
N ARG A 78 17.12 -8.83 -34.20
CA ARG A 78 17.37 -7.83 -33.14
C ARG A 78 16.97 -6.42 -33.55
N ARG A 79 17.31 -6.01 -34.78
CA ARG A 79 16.96 -4.70 -35.33
C ARG A 79 15.46 -4.57 -35.56
N ILE A 80 14.85 -5.58 -36.17
CA ILE A 80 13.39 -5.64 -36.37
C ILE A 80 12.68 -5.54 -35.02
N MET A 81 13.18 -6.23 -34.00
CA MET A 81 12.57 -6.23 -32.69
C MET A 81 12.73 -4.90 -31.95
N ALA A 82 13.88 -4.24 -32.06
CA ALA A 82 14.05 -2.88 -31.55
C ALA A 82 13.04 -1.90 -32.19
N ASP A 83 12.85 -1.95 -33.51
CA ASP A 83 11.90 -1.10 -34.22
C ASP A 83 10.45 -1.40 -33.83
N MET A 84 10.07 -2.67 -33.71
CA MET A 84 8.71 -3.07 -33.29
C MET A 84 8.43 -2.67 -31.84
N LEU A 85 9.37 -2.88 -30.91
CA LEU A 85 9.23 -2.46 -29.51
C LEU A 85 9.11 -0.94 -29.39
N ARG A 86 9.91 -0.18 -30.16
CA ARG A 86 9.78 1.28 -30.26
C ARG A 86 8.38 1.69 -30.72
N GLN A 87 7.90 1.12 -31.83
CA GLN A 87 6.56 1.43 -32.36
C GLN A 87 5.46 1.11 -31.34
N HIS A 88 5.56 -0.02 -30.65
CA HIS A 88 4.62 -0.41 -29.61
C HIS A 88 4.57 0.62 -28.46
N MET A 89 5.74 1.03 -27.96
CA MET A 89 5.83 2.02 -26.88
C MET A 89 5.32 3.40 -27.31
N LEU A 90 5.54 3.81 -28.56
CA LEU A 90 5.01 5.07 -29.10
C LEU A 90 3.48 5.05 -29.21
N VAL A 91 2.90 3.97 -29.75
CA VAL A 91 1.43 3.81 -29.85
C VAL A 91 0.79 3.79 -28.46
N LYS A 92 1.34 3.02 -27.52
CA LYS A 92 0.87 3.01 -26.12
C LYS A 92 0.99 4.37 -25.45
N GLY A 93 2.11 5.07 -25.67
CA GLY A 93 2.34 6.40 -25.13
C GLY A 93 1.28 7.38 -25.61
N GLN A 94 0.97 7.34 -26.90
CA GLN A 94 -0.08 8.18 -27.47
C GLN A 94 -1.47 7.79 -26.95
N LEU A 95 -1.82 6.49 -26.95
CA LEU A 95 -3.08 6.00 -26.40
C LEU A 95 -3.28 6.46 -24.94
N SER A 96 -2.25 6.34 -24.11
CA SER A 96 -2.26 6.81 -22.72
C SER A 96 -2.54 8.32 -22.66
N SER A 97 -1.88 9.12 -23.49
CA SER A 97 -2.10 10.58 -23.55
C SER A 97 -3.54 10.94 -23.94
N GLU A 98 -4.10 10.30 -24.97
CA GLU A 98 -5.47 10.58 -25.42
C GLU A 98 -6.52 10.19 -24.36
N LEU A 99 -6.33 9.04 -23.72
CA LEU A 99 -7.21 8.59 -22.63
C LEU A 99 -7.16 9.56 -21.44
N ARG A 100 -5.98 10.13 -21.13
CA ARG A 100 -5.83 11.13 -20.06
C ARG A 100 -6.62 12.41 -20.38
N LEU A 101 -6.58 12.89 -21.61
CA LEU A 101 -7.37 14.06 -22.06
C LEU A 101 -8.87 13.79 -21.92
N GLN A 102 -9.34 12.62 -22.37
CA GLN A 102 -10.75 12.27 -22.20
C GLN A 102 -11.16 12.13 -20.73
N ARG A 103 -10.31 11.52 -19.90
CA ARG A 103 -10.54 11.40 -18.46
C ARG A 103 -10.66 12.78 -17.82
N PHE A 104 -9.81 13.72 -18.18
CA PHE A 104 -9.88 15.10 -17.68
C PHE A 104 -11.23 15.75 -18.01
N ALA A 105 -11.71 15.61 -19.24
CA ALA A 105 -13.03 16.11 -19.63
C ALA A 105 -14.18 15.46 -18.84
N VAL A 106 -14.13 14.13 -18.62
CA VAL A 106 -15.13 13.41 -17.79
C VAL A 106 -15.08 13.87 -16.34
N LYS A 107 -13.88 14.08 -15.78
CA LYS A 107 -13.74 14.61 -14.41
C LYS A 107 -14.38 15.99 -14.28
N GLN A 108 -14.18 16.89 -15.24
CA GLN A 108 -14.84 18.21 -15.24
C GLN A 108 -16.37 18.13 -15.32
N LEU A 109 -16.91 17.10 -15.98
CA LEU A 109 -18.36 16.85 -15.99
C LEU A 109 -18.85 16.39 -14.61
N ILE A 110 -18.12 15.49 -13.95
CA ILE A 110 -18.40 15.05 -12.59
C ILE A 110 -18.34 16.24 -11.62
N ASP A 111 -17.27 17.03 -11.66
CA ASP A 111 -17.09 18.18 -10.76
C ASP A 111 -18.23 19.21 -10.93
N ARG A 112 -18.62 19.52 -12.18
CA ARG A 112 -19.75 20.42 -12.46
C ARG A 112 -21.09 19.87 -11.98
N LEU A 113 -21.30 18.57 -12.13
CA LEU A 113 -22.53 17.90 -11.67
C LEU A 113 -22.62 17.90 -10.14
N VAL A 114 -21.52 17.63 -9.45
CA VAL A 114 -21.45 17.71 -7.98
C VAL A 114 -21.68 19.15 -7.51
N GLU A 115 -21.16 20.14 -8.23
CA GLU A 115 -21.37 21.54 -7.88
C GLU A 115 -22.82 21.99 -8.06
N SER A 116 -23.51 21.52 -9.11
CA SER A 116 -24.90 21.90 -9.37
C SER A 116 -25.89 21.41 -8.30
N VAL A 117 -25.52 20.38 -7.53
CA VAL A 117 -26.33 19.85 -6.43
C VAL A 117 -25.91 20.39 -5.06
N ARG A 118 -24.84 21.19 -4.97
CA ARG A 118 -24.31 21.71 -3.68
C ARG A 118 -25.37 22.44 -2.85
N GLY A 119 -26.20 23.26 -3.48
CA GLY A 119 -27.30 23.99 -2.81
C GLY A 119 -28.51 23.14 -2.39
N ARG A 120 -28.55 21.86 -2.80
CA ARG A 120 -29.67 20.92 -2.56
C ARG A 120 -29.28 19.80 -1.59
N GLY A 121 -28.33 20.04 -0.69
CA GLY A 121 -27.79 19.03 0.23
C GLY A 121 -26.58 18.26 -0.34
N GLY A 122 -26.09 18.63 -1.52
CA GLY A 122 -24.83 18.14 -2.09
C GLY A 122 -24.87 16.68 -2.53
N LEU A 123 -23.69 16.06 -2.61
CA LEU A 123 -23.53 14.67 -2.99
C LEU A 123 -24.34 13.70 -2.11
N PRO A 124 -24.41 13.85 -0.76
CA PRO A 124 -25.23 12.96 0.08
C PRO A 124 -26.72 12.99 -0.28
N ALA A 125 -27.29 14.16 -0.57
CA ALA A 125 -28.69 14.27 -0.97
C ALA A 125 -28.94 13.66 -2.36
N LEU A 126 -28.02 13.86 -3.31
CA LEU A 126 -28.10 13.22 -4.62
C LEU A 126 -27.98 11.70 -4.53
N LEU A 127 -27.15 11.20 -3.61
CA LEU A 127 -26.98 9.78 -3.35
C LEU A 127 -28.23 9.16 -2.73
N GLY A 128 -29.08 9.90 -2.02
CA GLY A 128 -30.33 9.37 -1.45
C GLY A 128 -31.54 9.39 -2.39
N ASP A 129 -31.47 10.11 -3.52
CA ASP A 129 -32.57 10.18 -4.50
C ASP A 129 -32.27 9.31 -5.72
N HIS A 130 -32.78 8.08 -5.71
CA HIS A 130 -32.65 7.12 -6.82
C HIS A 130 -33.33 7.55 -8.12
N THR A 131 -34.24 8.53 -8.07
CA THR A 131 -35.02 8.96 -9.24
C THR A 131 -34.43 10.20 -9.93
N ALA A 132 -33.46 10.85 -9.30
CA ALA A 132 -32.82 12.04 -9.84
C ALA A 132 -32.05 11.74 -11.14
N PRO A 133 -32.32 12.44 -12.26
CA PRO A 133 -31.56 12.25 -13.51
C PRO A 133 -30.08 12.60 -13.33
N GLU A 134 -29.74 13.50 -12.41
CA GLU A 134 -28.37 13.81 -12.02
C GLU A 134 -27.63 12.59 -11.47
N ARG A 135 -28.30 11.68 -10.73
CA ARG A 135 -27.66 10.47 -10.20
C ARG A 135 -27.29 9.51 -11.32
N ALA A 136 -28.19 9.28 -12.26
CA ALA A 136 -27.94 8.42 -13.42
C ALA A 136 -26.79 8.97 -14.30
N LEU A 137 -26.67 10.30 -14.43
CA LEU A 137 -25.53 10.93 -15.10
C LEU A 137 -24.22 10.72 -14.32
N LEU A 138 -24.26 10.88 -13.00
CA LEU A 138 -23.09 10.67 -12.14
C LEU A 138 -22.57 9.23 -12.25
N GLU A 139 -23.47 8.24 -12.20
CA GLU A 139 -23.14 6.82 -12.39
C GLU A 139 -22.47 6.55 -13.74
N ARG A 140 -23.02 7.10 -14.82
CA ARG A 140 -22.44 6.97 -16.18
C ARG A 140 -21.05 7.60 -16.26
N TYR A 141 -20.86 8.80 -15.70
CA TYR A 141 -19.56 9.46 -15.72
C TYR A 141 -18.53 8.73 -14.85
N CYS A 142 -18.92 8.24 -13.67
CA CYS A 142 -18.03 7.45 -12.80
C CYS A 142 -17.61 6.14 -13.48
N ALA A 143 -18.55 5.41 -14.09
CA ALA A 143 -18.25 4.19 -14.84
C ALA A 143 -17.29 4.45 -16.01
N LYS A 144 -17.51 5.55 -16.76
CA LYS A 144 -16.60 5.96 -17.84
C LYS A 144 -15.21 6.31 -17.31
N GLN A 145 -15.12 7.08 -16.23
CA GLN A 145 -13.85 7.44 -15.60
C GLN A 145 -13.11 6.20 -15.07
N GLN A 146 -13.82 5.25 -14.47
CA GLN A 146 -13.24 4.00 -13.97
C GLN A 146 -12.60 3.19 -15.10
N SER A 147 -13.31 3.03 -16.22
CA SER A 147 -12.79 2.33 -17.42
C SER A 147 -11.54 3.02 -17.98
N GLN A 148 -11.57 4.35 -18.14
CA GLN A 148 -10.43 5.12 -18.65
C GLN A 148 -9.22 5.03 -17.72
N VAL A 149 -9.41 5.17 -16.41
CA VAL A 149 -8.30 5.10 -15.44
C VAL A 149 -7.67 3.69 -15.43
N ALA A 150 -8.49 2.64 -15.53
CA ALA A 150 -7.98 1.27 -15.63
C ALA A 150 -7.13 1.08 -16.89
N GLU A 151 -7.61 1.52 -18.05
CA GLU A 151 -6.88 1.42 -19.32
C GLU A 151 -5.58 2.23 -19.34
N ILE A 152 -5.58 3.44 -18.76
CA ILE A 152 -4.37 4.25 -18.60
C ILE A 152 -3.35 3.53 -17.72
N ALA A 153 -3.78 2.94 -16.60
CA ALA A 153 -2.90 2.21 -15.69
C ALA A 153 -2.27 0.99 -16.38
N GLU A 154 -3.06 0.19 -17.10
CA GLU A 154 -2.56 -0.98 -17.85
C GLU A 154 -1.63 -0.58 -18.99
N THR A 155 -1.98 0.44 -19.76
CA THR A 155 -1.15 0.91 -20.88
C THR A 155 0.19 1.45 -20.39
N THR A 156 0.19 2.20 -19.30
CA THR A 156 1.42 2.74 -18.69
C THR A 156 2.28 1.60 -18.11
N TYR A 157 1.66 0.63 -17.43
CA TYR A 157 2.37 -0.56 -16.92
C TYR A 157 3.01 -1.39 -18.05
N ALA A 158 2.28 -1.58 -19.14
CA ALA A 158 2.80 -2.29 -20.31
C ALA A 158 4.01 -1.56 -20.93
N MET A 159 4.02 -0.23 -20.95
CA MET A 159 5.20 0.53 -21.39
C MET A 159 6.40 0.37 -20.44
N GLU A 160 6.17 0.42 -19.13
CA GLU A 160 7.20 0.21 -18.11
C GLU A 160 7.85 -1.19 -18.23
N THR A 161 7.05 -2.21 -18.57
CA THR A 161 7.56 -3.59 -18.79
C THR A 161 8.27 -3.77 -20.14
N LEU A 162 7.91 -2.98 -21.16
CA LEU A 162 8.60 -2.98 -22.47
C LEU A 162 9.95 -2.25 -22.43
N ALA A 163 10.11 -1.24 -21.57
CA ALA A 163 11.34 -0.46 -21.45
C ALA A 163 12.63 -1.29 -21.31
N PRO A 164 12.76 -2.25 -20.37
CA PRO A 164 13.97 -3.07 -20.25
C PRO A 164 14.18 -4.04 -21.42
N LEU A 165 13.11 -4.43 -22.13
CA LEU A 165 13.23 -5.25 -23.35
C LEU A 165 13.79 -4.42 -24.50
N LEU A 166 13.30 -3.18 -24.66
CA LEU A 166 13.80 -2.25 -25.66
C LEU A 166 15.26 -1.88 -25.39
N GLU A 167 15.63 -1.61 -24.13
CA GLU A 167 17.02 -1.30 -23.75
C GLU A 167 18.00 -2.39 -24.22
N LYS A 168 17.60 -3.66 -24.09
CA LYS A 168 18.42 -4.82 -24.47
C LYS A 168 18.42 -5.11 -25.98
N ALA A 169 17.54 -4.49 -26.76
CA ALA A 169 17.38 -4.73 -28.20
C ALA A 169 18.44 -3.96 -29.02
N LEU A 170 19.68 -4.46 -29.02
CA LEU A 170 20.81 -3.84 -29.70
C LEU A 170 20.73 -3.91 -31.24
N PRO A 171 21.26 -2.92 -31.98
CA PRO A 171 22.02 -1.77 -31.47
C PRO A 171 21.18 -0.53 -31.12
N ASP A 172 19.97 -0.40 -31.68
CA ASP A 172 19.20 0.85 -31.62
C ASP A 172 18.37 1.04 -30.34
N GLY A 173 18.10 -0.05 -29.61
CA GLY A 173 17.25 -0.08 -28.42
C GLY A 173 17.50 1.03 -27.38
N PRO A 174 18.73 1.20 -26.87
CA PRO A 174 19.05 2.26 -25.91
C PRO A 174 18.75 3.67 -26.43
N ARG A 175 19.07 3.94 -27.70
CA ARG A 175 18.80 5.25 -28.34
C ARG A 175 17.30 5.52 -28.43
N TYR A 176 16.51 4.50 -28.81
CA TYR A 176 15.06 4.59 -28.88
C TYR A 176 14.41 4.77 -27.50
N LEU A 177 14.94 4.10 -26.47
CA LEU A 177 14.41 4.26 -25.12
C LEU A 177 14.58 5.70 -24.61
N VAL A 178 15.74 6.33 -24.86
CA VAL A 178 15.98 7.75 -24.53
C VAL A 178 15.01 8.67 -25.28
N GLU A 179 14.79 8.46 -26.57
CA GLU A 179 13.82 9.22 -27.38
C GLU A 179 12.41 9.14 -26.77
N ILE A 180 11.97 7.94 -26.41
CA ILE A 180 10.64 7.70 -25.84
C ILE A 180 10.52 8.33 -24.45
N GLN A 181 11.53 8.20 -23.60
CA GLN A 181 11.54 8.80 -22.26
C GLN A 181 11.43 10.33 -22.32
N LEU A 182 12.06 10.97 -23.32
CA LEU A 182 11.92 12.42 -23.55
C LEU A 182 10.50 12.80 -23.98
N LEU A 183 9.88 12.03 -24.88
CA LEU A 183 8.49 12.25 -25.32
C LEU A 183 7.47 12.03 -24.19
N GLN A 184 7.83 11.20 -23.21
CA GLN A 184 6.99 10.82 -22.08
C GLN A 184 7.35 11.58 -20.79
N ALA A 185 8.24 12.57 -20.89
CA ALA A 185 8.61 13.40 -19.76
C ALA A 185 7.37 14.05 -19.14
N GLY A 186 7.18 13.86 -17.84
CA GLY A 186 6.01 14.38 -17.11
C GLY A 186 4.79 13.45 -17.10
N LEU A 187 4.82 12.31 -17.78
CA LEU A 187 3.77 11.29 -17.61
C LEU A 187 3.93 10.60 -16.25
N SER A 188 2.84 10.54 -15.50
CA SER A 188 2.78 9.78 -14.24
C SER A 188 2.87 8.27 -14.48
N SER A 189 3.49 7.57 -13.51
CA SER A 189 3.72 6.12 -13.52
C SER A 189 2.45 5.29 -13.43
N SER A 190 2.54 3.99 -13.75
CA SER A 190 1.41 3.07 -13.61
C SER A 190 0.88 3.02 -12.18
N LEU A 191 1.77 3.01 -11.17
CA LEU A 191 1.41 3.03 -9.74
C LEU A 191 0.61 4.29 -9.35
N ALA A 192 0.94 5.44 -9.92
CA ALA A 192 0.17 6.67 -9.72
C ALA A 192 -1.28 6.49 -10.19
N TRP A 193 -1.46 5.91 -11.39
CA TRP A 193 -2.77 5.61 -11.94
C TRP A 193 -3.52 4.51 -11.18
N ARG A 194 -2.82 3.51 -10.62
CA ARG A 194 -3.43 2.53 -9.71
C ARG A 194 -4.01 3.19 -8.46
N GLY A 195 -3.32 4.19 -7.91
CA GLY A 195 -3.85 5.03 -6.82
C GLY A 195 -5.18 5.71 -7.20
N THR A 196 -5.28 6.26 -8.41
CA THR A 196 -6.53 6.83 -8.93
C THR A 196 -7.60 5.77 -9.20
N GLN A 197 -7.20 4.58 -9.66
CA GLN A 197 -8.10 3.46 -9.95
C GLN A 197 -8.80 2.96 -8.70
N LEU A 198 -8.07 2.85 -7.59
CA LEU A 198 -8.62 2.50 -6.27
C LEU A 198 -9.74 3.47 -5.87
N TYR A 199 -9.51 4.77 -6.04
CA TYR A 199 -10.50 5.80 -5.75
C TYR A 199 -11.73 5.73 -6.67
N SER A 200 -11.55 5.53 -7.98
CA SER A 200 -12.67 5.48 -8.93
C SER A 200 -13.55 4.23 -8.74
N ILE A 201 -12.95 3.08 -8.39
CA ILE A 201 -13.70 1.87 -8.03
C ILE A 201 -14.52 2.13 -6.75
N ALA A 202 -13.91 2.71 -5.71
CA ALA A 202 -14.62 3.03 -4.48
C ALA A 202 -15.81 3.97 -4.75
N LEU A 203 -15.62 5.03 -5.53
CA LEU A 203 -16.71 5.94 -5.93
C LEU A 203 -17.85 5.21 -6.64
N GLY A 204 -17.55 4.28 -7.54
CA GLY A 204 -18.54 3.44 -8.20
C GLY A 204 -19.31 2.52 -7.24
N ILE A 205 -18.66 2.02 -6.19
CA ILE A 205 -19.31 1.21 -5.14
C ILE A 205 -20.22 2.09 -4.27
N MET A 206 -19.78 3.29 -3.88
CA MET A 206 -20.58 4.20 -3.06
C MET A 206 -21.89 4.63 -3.72
N LEU A 207 -21.92 4.72 -5.05
CA LEU A 207 -23.15 5.01 -5.79
C LEU A 207 -24.19 3.89 -5.71
N LYS A 208 -23.74 2.68 -5.37
CA LYS A 208 -24.57 1.48 -5.26
C LYS A 208 -24.92 1.12 -3.81
N ILE A 209 -24.04 1.43 -2.85
CA ILE A 209 -24.23 1.17 -1.42
C ILE A 209 -24.19 2.49 -0.63
N GLU A 210 -25.35 3.00 -0.22
CA GLU A 210 -25.49 4.34 0.40
C GLU A 210 -24.86 4.44 1.80
N ASP A 211 -24.98 3.40 2.64
CA ASP A 211 -24.51 3.38 4.04
C ASP A 211 -22.98 3.30 4.22
N SER A 212 -22.23 3.33 3.12
CA SER A 212 -20.88 2.74 3.03
C SER A 212 -19.80 3.69 2.54
N SER A 213 -20.21 4.94 2.29
CA SER A 213 -19.46 5.90 1.48
C SER A 213 -18.25 6.50 2.21
N THR A 214 -18.37 6.80 3.49
CA THR A 214 -17.25 7.38 4.27
C THR A 214 -16.16 6.35 4.57
N LEU A 215 -16.51 5.12 4.96
CA LEU A 215 -15.52 4.12 5.35
C LEU A 215 -14.52 3.81 4.22
N LEU A 216 -15.02 3.57 3.00
CA LEU A 216 -14.18 3.25 1.87
C LEU A 216 -13.21 4.40 1.57
N LEU A 217 -13.71 5.63 1.45
CA LEU A 217 -12.89 6.79 1.10
C LEU A 217 -11.98 7.29 2.22
N GLU A 218 -12.35 7.09 3.48
CA GLU A 218 -11.59 7.60 4.62
C GLU A 218 -10.61 6.57 5.19
N GLN A 219 -10.89 5.27 5.03
CA GLN A 219 -10.16 4.23 5.75
C GLN A 219 -9.56 3.15 4.84
N VAL A 220 -10.22 2.80 3.72
CA VAL A 220 -9.68 1.79 2.78
C VAL A 220 -8.77 2.43 1.75
N ILE A 221 -9.21 3.50 1.09
CA ILE A 221 -8.50 4.10 -0.04
C ILE A 221 -7.22 4.86 0.36
N PRO A 222 -7.19 5.68 1.44
CA PRO A 222 -5.99 6.47 1.75
C PRO A 222 -4.75 5.62 2.03
N PRO A 223 -4.79 4.54 2.84
CA PRO A 223 -3.62 3.67 3.02
C PRO A 223 -3.19 3.01 1.71
N ALA A 224 -4.11 2.46 0.90
CA ALA A 224 -3.74 1.85 -0.38
C ALA A 224 -3.11 2.85 -1.36
N LYS A 225 -3.57 4.11 -1.38
CA LYS A 225 -2.94 5.18 -2.16
C LYS A 225 -1.57 5.57 -1.61
N LEU A 226 -1.42 5.64 -0.28
CA LEU A 226 -0.12 5.85 0.36
C LEU A 226 0.86 4.73 -0.01
N ALA A 227 0.41 3.48 -0.05
CA ALA A 227 1.23 2.34 -0.47
C ALA A 227 1.71 2.47 -1.92
N CYS A 228 0.83 2.87 -2.86
CA CYS A 228 1.24 3.18 -4.23
C CYS A 228 2.30 4.28 -4.25
N ARG A 229 2.12 5.33 -3.43
CA ARG A 229 3.07 6.44 -3.36
C ARG A 229 4.43 6.03 -2.81
N LEU A 230 4.46 5.26 -1.72
CA LEU A 230 5.69 4.74 -1.12
C LEU A 230 6.48 3.86 -2.09
N ARG A 231 5.80 3.06 -2.91
CA ARG A 231 6.45 2.27 -3.98
C ARG A 231 7.04 3.14 -5.08
N ILE A 232 6.36 4.23 -5.47
CA ILE A 232 6.93 5.22 -6.40
C ILE A 232 8.20 5.84 -5.79
N ASP A 233 8.15 6.23 -4.53
CA ASP A 233 9.29 6.86 -3.88
C ASP A 233 10.46 5.86 -3.67
N ALA A 234 10.18 4.56 -3.48
CA ALA A 234 11.19 3.50 -3.38
C ALA A 234 11.96 3.25 -4.69
N GLN A 235 11.44 3.69 -5.85
CA GLN A 235 12.13 3.59 -7.14
C GLN A 235 13.17 4.70 -7.34
N ASP A 236 13.21 5.72 -6.46
CA ASP A 236 14.16 6.81 -6.57
C ASP A 236 15.58 6.31 -6.22
N PRO A 237 16.54 6.38 -7.16
CA PRO A 237 17.90 5.90 -6.95
C PRO A 237 18.69 6.74 -5.94
N ALA A 238 18.15 7.88 -5.50
CA ALA A 238 18.76 8.70 -4.45
C ALA A 238 18.72 8.04 -3.06
N PHE A 239 17.82 7.08 -2.84
CA PHE A 239 17.69 6.39 -1.55
C PHE A 239 18.63 5.19 -1.44
N SER A 240 19.12 4.94 -0.22
CA SER A 240 19.88 3.73 0.09
C SER A 240 19.01 2.47 -0.04
N ALA A 241 19.64 1.31 -0.24
CA ALA A 241 18.93 0.04 -0.34
C ALA A 241 18.12 -0.26 0.94
N GLU A 242 18.63 0.12 2.11
CA GLU A 242 17.92 0.02 3.38
C GLU A 242 16.69 0.94 3.47
N GLU A 243 16.78 2.18 2.97
CA GLU A 243 15.65 3.10 2.92
C GLU A 243 14.58 2.61 1.94
N GLN A 244 14.99 2.10 0.77
CA GLN A 244 14.09 1.50 -0.21
C GLN A 244 13.34 0.30 0.39
N VAL A 245 14.03 -0.58 1.13
CA VAL A 245 13.39 -1.68 1.89
C VAL A 245 12.40 -1.14 2.92
N GLY A 246 12.76 -0.08 3.65
CA GLY A 246 11.86 0.54 4.63
C GLY A 246 10.59 1.15 4.01
N LEU A 247 10.70 1.76 2.82
CA LEU A 247 9.56 2.29 2.07
C LEU A 247 8.67 1.17 1.53
N LEU A 248 9.25 0.10 0.96
CA LEU A 248 8.52 -1.06 0.44
C LEU A 248 7.83 -1.85 1.56
N ASP A 249 8.48 -2.06 2.71
CA ASP A 249 7.84 -2.65 3.90
C ASP A 249 6.64 -1.81 4.32
N ASN A 250 6.77 -0.49 4.39
CA ASN A 250 5.66 0.39 4.74
C ASN A 250 4.53 0.34 3.70
N ALA A 251 4.84 0.19 2.41
CA ALA A 251 3.83 0.02 1.37
C ALA A 251 3.03 -1.29 1.54
N VAL A 252 3.71 -2.42 1.75
CA VAL A 252 3.09 -3.73 2.02
C VAL A 252 2.11 -3.63 3.19
N ARG A 253 2.51 -2.99 4.29
CA ARG A 253 1.65 -2.79 5.47
C ARG A 253 0.39 -2.01 5.15
N ASN A 254 0.52 -0.93 4.38
CA ASN A 254 -0.62 -0.08 4.04
C ASN A 254 -1.61 -0.78 3.10
N TYR A 255 -1.16 -1.64 2.17
CA TYR A 255 -2.08 -2.48 1.41
C TYR A 255 -2.80 -3.51 2.29
N GLN A 256 -2.09 -4.17 3.20
CA GLN A 256 -2.71 -5.12 4.13
C GLN A 256 -3.76 -4.44 5.01
N LYS A 257 -3.45 -3.26 5.57
CA LYS A 257 -4.40 -2.45 6.33
C LYS A 257 -5.68 -2.16 5.54
N SER A 258 -5.54 -1.81 4.26
CA SER A 258 -6.68 -1.58 3.39
C SER A 258 -7.50 -2.84 3.15
N LEU A 259 -6.86 -4.00 2.93
CA LEU A 259 -7.56 -5.29 2.77
C LEU A 259 -8.29 -5.69 4.06
N ASP A 260 -7.62 -5.62 5.21
CA ASP A 260 -8.22 -5.98 6.50
C ASP A 260 -9.43 -5.10 6.80
N THR A 261 -9.34 -3.79 6.51
CA THR A 261 -10.47 -2.86 6.67
C THR A 261 -11.60 -3.19 5.70
N LEU A 262 -11.27 -3.48 4.44
CA LEU A 262 -12.25 -3.81 3.40
C LEU A 262 -12.96 -5.14 3.67
N ASP A 263 -12.25 -6.16 4.15
CA ASP A 263 -12.83 -7.46 4.49
C ASP A 263 -13.74 -7.39 5.71
N ASN A 264 -13.34 -6.61 6.73
CA ASN A 264 -14.19 -6.37 7.89
C ASN A 264 -15.49 -5.65 7.49
N TYR A 265 -15.38 -4.68 6.60
CA TYR A 265 -16.54 -4.00 6.04
C TYR A 265 -17.39 -4.93 5.19
N ARG A 266 -16.78 -5.75 4.32
CA ARG A 266 -17.48 -6.75 3.51
C ARG A 266 -18.29 -7.70 4.38
N GLN A 267 -17.73 -8.18 5.49
CA GLN A 267 -18.42 -9.07 6.43
C GLN A 267 -19.53 -8.37 7.22
N SER A 268 -19.53 -7.05 7.31
CA SER A 268 -20.60 -6.27 7.96
C SER A 268 -21.84 -6.09 7.08
N LEU A 269 -21.74 -6.37 5.78
CA LEU A 269 -22.84 -6.23 4.83
C LEU A 269 -23.77 -7.45 4.88
N GLU A 270 -25.07 -7.20 5.04
CA GLU A 270 -26.09 -8.26 5.13
C GLU A 270 -26.35 -8.95 3.78
N LEU A 271 -26.29 -8.20 2.68
CA LEU A 271 -26.62 -8.71 1.34
C LEU A 271 -25.38 -9.25 0.61
N ALA A 272 -25.46 -10.49 0.15
CA ALA A 272 -24.40 -11.14 -0.63
C ALA A 272 -24.04 -10.37 -1.91
N GLU A 273 -25.01 -9.70 -2.54
CA GLU A 273 -24.79 -8.84 -3.70
C GLU A 273 -23.88 -7.64 -3.36
N HIS A 274 -24.12 -6.98 -2.22
CA HIS A 274 -23.29 -5.88 -1.76
C HIS A 274 -21.87 -6.34 -1.45
N GLN A 275 -21.71 -7.54 -0.88
CA GLN A 275 -20.40 -8.15 -0.67
C GLN A 275 -19.66 -8.39 -1.99
N ALA A 276 -20.38 -8.86 -3.02
CA ALA A 276 -19.81 -9.12 -4.34
C ALA A 276 -19.35 -7.83 -5.05
N TRP A 277 -20.02 -6.70 -4.82
CA TRP A 277 -19.60 -5.41 -5.39
C TRP A 277 -18.24 -4.92 -4.88
N LEU A 278 -17.74 -5.45 -3.75
CA LEU A 278 -16.41 -5.12 -3.21
C LEU A 278 -15.26 -5.88 -3.88
N ALA A 279 -15.56 -6.99 -4.59
CA ALA A 279 -14.53 -7.86 -5.17
C ALA A 279 -13.54 -7.13 -6.09
N PRO A 280 -13.95 -6.23 -7.01
CA PRO A 280 -13.00 -5.52 -7.88
C PRO A 280 -11.99 -4.66 -7.11
N LEU A 281 -12.41 -4.06 -6.00
CA LEU A 281 -11.52 -3.25 -5.15
C LEU A 281 -10.55 -4.16 -4.38
N HIS A 282 -11.08 -5.22 -3.77
CA HIS A 282 -10.30 -6.21 -3.06
C HIS A 282 -9.22 -6.84 -3.95
N ASP A 283 -9.61 -7.33 -5.13
CA ASP A 283 -8.69 -7.98 -6.08
C ASP A 283 -7.58 -7.04 -6.56
N LEU A 284 -7.90 -5.76 -6.77
CA LEU A 284 -6.90 -4.77 -7.15
C LEU A 284 -5.90 -4.53 -6.01
N ILE A 285 -6.36 -4.37 -4.78
CA ILE A 285 -5.46 -4.16 -3.62
C ILE A 285 -4.61 -5.42 -3.38
N GLN A 286 -5.19 -6.61 -3.45
CA GLN A 286 -4.47 -7.88 -3.30
C GLN A 286 -3.38 -8.03 -4.37
N LYS A 287 -3.70 -7.75 -5.64
CA LYS A 287 -2.71 -7.79 -6.72
C LYS A 287 -1.56 -6.81 -6.48
N LEU A 288 -1.84 -5.61 -5.97
CA LEU A 288 -0.82 -4.61 -5.64
C LEU A 288 0.04 -5.03 -4.44
N LEU A 289 -0.56 -5.67 -3.43
CA LEU A 289 0.13 -6.25 -2.29
C LEU A 289 1.10 -7.35 -2.73
N ASP A 290 0.63 -8.29 -3.56
CA ASP A 290 1.45 -9.39 -4.05
C ASP A 290 2.68 -8.85 -4.81
N GLN A 291 2.48 -7.85 -5.67
CA GLN A 291 3.58 -7.18 -6.37
C GLN A 291 4.56 -6.49 -5.40
N ALA A 292 4.06 -5.78 -4.39
CA ALA A 292 4.89 -5.12 -3.40
C ALA A 292 5.73 -6.11 -2.56
N LEU A 293 5.15 -7.27 -2.22
CA LEU A 293 5.86 -8.35 -1.53
C LEU A 293 6.99 -8.93 -2.39
N HIS A 294 6.75 -9.12 -3.69
CA HIS A 294 7.78 -9.57 -4.63
C HIS A 294 8.91 -8.53 -4.77
N GLU A 295 8.59 -7.25 -4.90
CA GLU A 295 9.56 -6.15 -4.95
C GLU A 295 10.41 -6.10 -3.66
N LEU A 296 9.76 -6.17 -2.50
CA LEU A 296 10.42 -6.18 -1.20
C LEU A 296 11.38 -7.37 -1.05
N ALA A 297 10.93 -8.58 -1.42
CA ALA A 297 11.75 -9.79 -1.35
C ALA A 297 12.98 -9.70 -2.27
N ALA A 298 12.80 -9.17 -3.49
CA ALA A 298 13.89 -8.94 -4.43
C ALA A 298 14.90 -7.92 -3.86
N GLN A 299 14.43 -6.81 -3.31
CA GLN A 299 15.27 -5.76 -2.74
C GLN A 299 16.07 -6.25 -1.52
N ILE A 300 15.44 -7.01 -0.63
CA ILE A 300 16.11 -7.62 0.54
C ILE A 300 17.24 -8.57 0.10
N THR A 301 17.01 -9.34 -0.96
CA THR A 301 18.02 -10.28 -1.50
C THR A 301 19.25 -9.55 -2.03
N GLN A 302 19.09 -8.31 -2.49
CA GLN A 302 20.15 -7.48 -3.05
C GLN A 302 20.89 -6.62 -2.02
N LEU A 303 20.51 -6.69 -0.73
CA LEU A 303 21.16 -5.90 0.32
C LEU A 303 22.65 -6.29 0.45
N PRO A 304 23.56 -5.29 0.48
CA PRO A 304 24.98 -5.55 0.70
C PRO A 304 25.23 -6.12 2.09
N LYS A 305 26.21 -7.04 2.22
CA LYS A 305 26.58 -7.68 3.49
C LYS A 305 27.20 -6.73 4.53
N ALA A 306 27.57 -5.53 4.13
CA ALA A 306 28.10 -4.49 5.02
C ALA A 306 27.39 -3.16 4.73
N PRO A 307 27.02 -2.38 5.76
CA PRO A 307 26.41 -1.07 5.57
C PRO A 307 27.45 -0.13 4.94
N LYS A 308 27.12 0.44 3.78
CA LYS A 308 27.91 1.55 3.22
C LYS A 308 27.47 2.86 3.88
N PRO A 309 28.39 3.82 4.08
CA PRO A 309 28.03 5.13 4.62
C PRO A 309 27.12 5.90 3.65
N LYS A 310 26.25 6.72 4.24
CA LYS A 310 25.21 7.53 3.60
C LYS A 310 25.77 8.50 2.54
N PRO A 311 25.12 8.65 1.37
CA PRO A 311 25.12 9.92 0.65
C PRO A 311 24.19 10.93 1.37
N GLY A 312 24.57 12.21 1.29
CA GLY A 312 23.88 13.36 1.89
C GLY A 312 22.61 13.82 1.15
N PRO A 313 22.19 15.09 1.36
CA PRO A 313 20.81 15.47 1.66
C PRO A 313 19.83 15.37 0.48
N SER A 314 18.58 15.14 0.88
CA SER A 314 17.34 15.16 0.09
C SER A 314 17.37 16.08 -1.14
N SER A 315 17.14 15.51 -2.32
CA SER A 315 16.90 16.28 -3.53
C SER A 315 15.61 17.12 -3.42
N ARG A 316 15.71 18.41 -3.75
CA ARG A 316 14.65 19.35 -4.15
C ARG A 316 13.24 19.09 -3.55
N GLY A 317 12.98 19.65 -2.36
CA GLY A 317 11.62 19.84 -1.84
C GLY A 317 10.92 18.62 -1.22
N LYS A 318 11.54 17.42 -1.26
CA LYS A 318 11.03 16.21 -0.59
C LYS A 318 11.73 16.00 0.76
N THR A 319 10.97 15.65 1.80
CA THR A 319 11.46 15.37 3.16
C THR A 319 11.21 13.91 3.50
N LEU A 320 12.28 13.14 3.74
CA LEU A 320 12.20 11.79 4.32
C LEU A 320 11.97 11.93 5.83
N ILE A 321 10.86 11.40 6.31
CA ILE A 321 10.47 11.43 7.72
C ILE A 321 10.38 10.02 8.29
N ARG A 322 10.60 9.93 9.60
CA ARG A 322 10.42 8.69 10.35
C ARG A 322 9.25 8.83 11.32
N THR A 323 8.25 7.97 11.19
CA THR A 323 7.08 8.01 12.08
C THR A 323 7.40 7.40 13.45
N ARG A 324 6.55 7.64 14.46
CA ARG A 324 6.66 6.99 15.80
C ARG A 324 6.80 5.46 15.73
N GLY A 325 6.22 4.82 14.71
CA GLY A 325 6.37 3.38 14.44
C GLY A 325 7.66 2.99 13.73
N GLN A 326 8.67 3.86 13.68
CA GLN A 326 9.92 3.72 12.93
C GLN A 326 9.74 3.53 11.42
N ARG A 327 8.62 4.01 10.84
CA ARG A 327 8.32 3.83 9.41
C ARG A 327 8.84 5.00 8.60
N LEU A 328 9.38 4.72 7.41
CA LEU A 328 9.84 5.74 6.48
C LEU A 328 8.70 6.22 5.59
N VAL A 329 8.56 7.53 5.46
CA VAL A 329 7.61 8.20 4.57
C VAL A 329 8.29 9.38 3.93
N ILE A 330 7.90 9.72 2.69
CA ILE A 330 8.40 10.89 1.99
C ILE A 330 7.22 11.81 1.67
N GLY A 331 7.35 13.08 2.04
CA GLY A 331 6.36 14.10 1.75
C GLY A 331 6.99 15.45 1.44
N GLN A 332 6.16 16.45 1.17
CA GLN A 332 6.55 17.84 0.98
C GLN A 332 6.30 18.61 2.27
N ARG A 333 7.29 19.39 2.71
CA ARG A 333 7.14 20.23 3.91
C ARG A 333 6.18 21.37 3.57
N ARG A 334 5.14 21.55 4.38
CA ARG A 334 4.20 22.66 4.23
C ARG A 334 4.94 23.98 4.51
N ALA A 335 4.67 25.02 3.72
CA ALA A 335 5.19 26.36 3.99
C ALA A 335 4.81 26.76 5.44
N GLU A 336 5.78 27.30 6.19
CA GLU A 336 5.65 27.48 7.64
C GLU A 336 4.39 28.29 8.01
N GLY A 337 3.54 27.70 8.86
CA GLY A 337 2.47 28.41 9.56
C GLY A 337 3.04 29.31 10.66
N ARG A 338 2.17 30.10 11.30
CA ARG A 338 2.54 31.08 12.37
C ARG A 338 3.62 30.55 13.32
N ALA A 339 4.57 31.43 13.68
CA ALA A 339 5.66 31.14 14.60
C ALA A 339 5.17 30.38 15.85
N GLY A 340 5.79 29.22 16.12
CA GLY A 340 5.46 28.36 17.27
C GLY A 340 4.62 27.11 16.94
N GLN A 341 4.20 26.89 15.70
CA GLN A 341 3.54 25.64 15.29
C GLN A 341 4.55 24.56 14.87
N PRO A 342 4.31 23.27 15.21
CA PRO A 342 5.16 22.17 14.77
C PRO A 342 5.16 22.03 13.24
N ALA A 343 6.28 21.57 12.67
CA ALA A 343 6.40 21.39 11.23
C ALA A 343 5.43 20.30 10.72
N ILE A 344 4.84 20.52 9.54
CA ILE A 344 3.94 19.57 8.87
C ILE A 344 4.55 19.11 7.54
N VAL A 345 4.48 17.81 7.28
CA VAL A 345 4.86 17.17 6.00
C VAL A 345 3.65 16.50 5.39
N ASP A 346 3.33 16.86 4.15
CA ASP A 346 2.19 16.35 3.39
C ASP A 346 2.63 15.34 2.33
N VAL A 347 1.96 14.19 2.26
CA VAL A 347 2.15 13.21 1.19
C VAL A 347 1.08 13.47 0.13
N LEU A 348 1.49 13.79 -1.09
CA LEU A 348 0.58 14.20 -2.17
C LEU A 348 0.32 13.08 -3.18
N ASP A 349 -0.93 13.03 -3.66
CA ASP A 349 -1.35 12.25 -4.81
C ASP A 349 -0.65 12.77 -6.08
N PRO A 350 0.08 11.90 -6.82
CA PRO A 350 0.84 12.33 -7.99
C PRO A 350 0.01 12.70 -9.23
N ILE A 351 -1.30 12.38 -9.25
CA ILE A 351 -2.23 12.71 -10.34
C ILE A 351 -3.06 13.93 -9.99
N GLU A 352 -3.72 13.89 -8.82
CA GLU A 352 -4.68 14.91 -8.39
C GLU A 352 -4.01 16.05 -7.61
N ASN A 353 -2.75 15.88 -7.19
CA ASN A 353 -2.02 16.81 -6.33
C ASN A 353 -2.75 17.15 -5.02
N THR A 354 -3.55 16.20 -4.52
CA THR A 354 -4.28 16.30 -3.26
C THR A 354 -3.54 15.60 -2.13
N VAL A 355 -3.75 16.00 -0.88
CA VAL A 355 -3.12 15.38 0.28
C VAL A 355 -3.71 13.98 0.51
N ILE A 356 -2.86 12.96 0.52
CA ILE A 356 -3.20 11.59 0.93
C ILE A 356 -3.19 11.51 2.47
N THR A 357 -2.11 12.00 3.10
CA THR A 357 -1.93 12.03 4.56
C THR A 357 -0.96 13.15 4.95
N SER A 358 -1.02 13.60 6.20
CA SER A 358 -0.15 14.63 6.78
C SER A 358 0.54 14.10 8.03
N TYR A 359 1.77 14.54 8.27
CA TYR A 359 2.55 14.21 9.45
C TYR A 359 3.01 15.48 10.16
N GLU A 360 2.83 15.51 11.47
CA GLU A 360 3.29 16.60 12.35
C GLU A 360 4.55 16.16 13.12
N GLN A 361 5.52 17.06 13.21
CA GLN A 361 6.75 16.82 13.98
C GLN A 361 6.43 16.74 15.47
N THR A 362 6.96 15.72 16.16
CA THR A 362 6.76 15.55 17.59
C THR A 362 7.79 16.33 18.41
N SER A 363 7.66 16.34 19.75
CA SER A 363 8.66 16.93 20.65
C SER A 363 10.04 16.29 20.52
N ASP A 364 10.11 15.01 20.14
CA ASP A 364 11.32 14.42 19.57
C ASP A 364 11.40 14.82 18.09
N ALA A 365 12.37 15.68 17.77
CA ALA A 365 12.57 16.22 16.43
C ALA A 365 12.81 15.13 15.36
N SER A 366 13.22 13.93 15.76
CA SER A 366 13.46 12.78 14.87
C SER A 366 12.22 11.94 14.54
N LEU A 367 11.12 12.15 15.26
CA LEU A 367 9.89 11.38 15.14
C LEU A 367 8.70 12.24 14.70
N TRP A 368 7.88 11.65 13.83
CA TRP A 368 6.70 12.29 13.23
C TRP A 368 5.43 11.50 13.59
N ARG A 369 4.34 12.22 13.82
CA ARG A 369 3.01 11.66 14.13
C ARG A 369 2.07 11.91 12.96
N GLU A 370 1.37 10.86 12.52
CA GLU A 370 0.33 11.00 11.50
C GLU A 370 -0.85 11.80 12.05
N LEU A 371 -1.31 12.78 11.27
CA LEU A 371 -2.53 13.53 11.55
C LEU A 371 -3.71 12.80 10.90
N PRO A 372 -4.86 12.66 11.60
CA PRO A 372 -6.08 12.22 10.95
C PRO A 372 -6.35 13.11 9.74
N THR A 373 -6.61 12.52 8.57
CA THR A 373 -7.01 13.25 7.38
C THR A 373 -8.43 13.80 7.59
N THR A 374 -8.58 14.88 8.37
CA THR A 374 -9.81 15.67 8.34
C THR A 374 -9.84 16.39 7.01
N THR A 375 -10.56 15.84 6.04
CA THR A 375 -11.29 16.67 5.10
C THR A 375 -12.09 17.64 5.95
N VAL A 376 -11.67 18.90 5.98
CA VAL A 376 -12.44 19.99 6.62
C VAL A 376 -13.67 20.21 5.73
N VAL A 377 -14.63 19.29 5.78
CA VAL A 377 -16.02 19.65 5.61
C VAL A 377 -16.40 20.24 6.95
N ARG A 378 -16.27 21.55 7.04
CA ARG A 378 -16.85 22.34 8.13
C ARG A 378 -18.29 21.83 8.27
N PRO A 379 -18.71 21.24 9.40
CA PRO A 379 -20.07 20.76 9.52
C PRO A 379 -20.97 21.95 9.26
N ALA A 380 -21.81 21.87 8.22
CA ALA A 380 -23.01 22.68 8.22
C ALA A 380 -23.71 22.38 9.54
N ALA A 381 -24.11 23.43 10.28
CA ALA A 381 -24.75 23.29 11.58
C ALA A 381 -25.86 22.22 11.48
N GLN A 382 -25.59 21.02 12.00
CA GLN A 382 -26.57 19.96 11.99
C GLN A 382 -27.67 20.37 12.96
N ALA A 383 -28.93 20.20 12.53
CA ALA A 383 -30.06 20.38 13.42
C ALA A 383 -29.87 19.50 14.66
N ALA A 384 -30.13 20.03 15.84
CA ALA A 384 -29.95 19.31 17.09
C ALA A 384 -30.80 18.01 17.08
N VAL A 385 -30.12 16.86 17.18
CA VAL A 385 -30.78 15.56 17.24
C VAL A 385 -31.41 15.38 18.62
N ALA A 386 -32.65 14.90 18.67
CA ALA A 386 -33.38 14.67 19.91
C ALA A 386 -32.72 13.57 20.77
N LEU A 387 -32.70 13.76 22.11
CA LEU A 387 -32.05 12.86 23.07
C LEU A 387 -32.53 11.39 22.94
N ARG A 388 -33.84 11.18 22.75
CA ARG A 388 -34.42 9.84 22.52
C ARG A 388 -33.83 9.12 21.31
N THR A 389 -33.53 9.82 20.22
CA THR A 389 -32.93 9.23 19.02
C THR A 389 -31.48 8.82 19.28
N LEU A 390 -30.74 9.61 20.07
CA LEU A 390 -29.38 9.28 20.48
C LEU A 390 -29.35 8.04 21.39
N LEU A 391 -30.30 7.96 22.33
CA LEU A 391 -30.44 6.81 23.24
C LEU A 391 -30.80 5.51 22.52
N ALA A 392 -31.69 5.55 21.54
CA ALA A 392 -32.01 4.38 20.71
C ALA A 392 -30.78 3.85 19.93
N ARG A 393 -29.86 4.75 19.53
CA ARG A 393 -28.62 4.37 18.84
C ARG A 393 -27.60 3.72 19.76
N ALA A 394 -27.62 4.03 21.06
CA ALA A 394 -26.66 3.52 22.04
C ALA A 394 -26.69 1.99 22.15
N ASP A 395 -27.89 1.41 22.26
CA ASP A 395 -28.10 -0.05 22.36
C ASP A 395 -27.50 -0.80 21.17
N THR A 396 -27.70 -0.28 19.96
CA THR A 396 -27.19 -0.87 18.73
C THR A 396 -25.66 -0.82 18.69
N LEU A 397 -25.06 0.33 19.01
CA LEU A 397 -23.60 0.48 19.03
C LEU A 397 -22.94 -0.40 20.11
N LEU A 398 -23.55 -0.53 21.29
CA LEU A 398 -23.02 -1.40 22.35
C LEU A 398 -23.01 -2.88 21.93
N ARG A 399 -24.07 -3.37 21.28
CA ARG A 399 -24.10 -4.73 20.72
C ARG A 399 -23.08 -4.92 19.60
N GLN A 400 -22.95 -3.94 18.70
CA GLN A 400 -21.97 -3.98 17.63
C GLN A 400 -20.53 -3.98 18.16
N ALA A 401 -20.25 -3.25 19.25
CA ALA A 401 -18.95 -3.22 19.91
C ALA A 401 -18.54 -4.60 20.44
N ASP A 402 -19.46 -5.34 21.08
CA ASP A 402 -19.19 -6.70 21.57
C ASP A 402 -18.87 -7.66 20.43
N GLN A 403 -19.67 -7.61 19.35
CA GLN A 403 -19.40 -8.40 18.15
C GLN A 403 -18.07 -8.03 17.48
N SER A 404 -17.69 -6.75 17.54
CA SER A 404 -16.44 -6.25 16.95
C SER A 404 -15.22 -6.75 17.73
N MET A 405 -15.27 -6.73 19.07
CA MET A 405 -14.21 -7.30 19.90
C MET A 405 -14.06 -8.81 19.71
N ALA A 406 -15.17 -9.56 19.66
CA ALA A 406 -15.13 -11.00 19.42
C ALA A 406 -14.54 -11.33 18.04
N ARG A 407 -14.90 -10.56 17.00
CA ARG A 407 -14.34 -10.68 15.66
C ARG A 407 -12.86 -10.35 15.60
N ALA A 408 -12.44 -9.26 16.24
CA ALA A 408 -11.03 -8.89 16.31
C ALA A 408 -10.19 -9.98 16.98
N GLN A 409 -10.70 -10.62 18.04
CA GLN A 409 -10.02 -11.75 18.69
C GLN A 409 -9.87 -12.96 17.77
N ALA A 410 -10.89 -13.27 16.97
CA ALA A 410 -10.83 -14.37 15.99
C ALA A 410 -9.86 -14.05 14.85
N GLN A 411 -9.92 -12.82 14.30
CA GLN A 411 -9.05 -12.37 13.22
C GLN A 411 -7.57 -12.31 13.64
N ALA A 412 -7.28 -12.02 14.90
CA ALA A 412 -5.93 -12.01 15.45
C ALA A 412 -5.17 -13.34 15.28
N MET A 413 -5.88 -14.46 15.08
CA MET A 413 -5.27 -15.77 14.88
C MET A 413 -4.61 -15.93 13.50
N THR A 414 -5.08 -15.18 12.49
CA THR A 414 -4.58 -15.27 11.11
C THR A 414 -3.93 -13.97 10.63
N ALA A 415 -4.26 -12.84 11.27
CA ALA A 415 -3.71 -11.52 10.96
C ALA A 415 -2.19 -11.46 11.19
N GLN A 416 -1.49 -10.78 10.28
CA GLN A 416 -0.03 -10.68 10.30
C GLN A 416 0.49 -9.41 10.98
N LEU A 417 -0.36 -8.39 11.15
CA LEU A 417 -0.01 -7.08 11.73
C LEU A 417 -0.70 -6.84 13.08
N PRO A 418 0.03 -6.95 14.20
CA PRO A 418 -0.52 -6.73 15.53
C PRO A 418 -1.03 -5.30 15.79
N SER A 419 -0.36 -4.28 15.24
CA SER A 419 -0.75 -2.87 15.41
C SER A 419 -2.13 -2.57 14.84
N ASP A 420 -2.49 -3.26 13.77
CA ASP A 420 -3.68 -2.94 12.98
C ASP A 420 -4.93 -3.45 13.70
N MET A 421 -4.81 -4.55 14.46
CA MET A 421 -5.88 -5.03 15.33
C MET A 421 -6.16 -4.07 16.51
N GLU A 422 -5.11 -3.42 17.05
CA GLU A 422 -5.28 -2.36 18.04
C GLU A 422 -5.95 -1.13 17.41
N ASP A 423 -5.42 -0.65 16.28
CA ASP A 423 -5.96 0.50 15.56
C ASP A 423 -7.42 0.27 15.15
N LEU A 424 -7.77 -0.93 14.70
CA LEU A 424 -9.12 -1.32 14.33
C LEU A 424 -10.10 -1.19 15.48
N LEU A 425 -9.77 -1.72 16.67
CA LEU A 425 -10.65 -1.60 17.83
C LEU A 425 -10.69 -0.17 18.39
N VAL A 426 -9.58 0.57 18.32
CA VAL A 426 -9.55 2.01 18.65
C VAL A 426 -10.47 2.79 17.70
N LEU A 427 -10.50 2.43 16.41
CA LEU A 427 -11.32 3.07 15.40
C LEU A 427 -12.81 2.73 15.55
N GLN A 428 -13.14 1.46 15.77
CA GLN A 428 -14.50 1.01 16.03
C GLN A 428 -15.07 1.50 17.36
N ALA A 429 -14.22 1.96 18.28
CA ALA A 429 -14.65 2.64 19.50
C ALA A 429 -15.09 4.09 19.27
N ARG A 430 -14.72 4.75 18.16
CA ARG A 430 -15.04 6.17 17.91
C ARG A 430 -16.53 6.49 17.89
N PRO A 431 -17.41 5.70 17.23
CA PRO A 431 -18.84 5.96 17.26
C PRO A 431 -19.44 5.97 18.68
N LEU A 432 -18.87 5.18 19.61
CA LEU A 432 -19.28 5.19 21.02
C LEU A 432 -18.89 6.50 21.71
N ILE A 433 -17.68 7.01 21.44
CA ILE A 433 -17.17 8.28 21.98
C ILE A 433 -17.94 9.48 21.41
N ASP A 434 -18.24 9.45 20.11
CA ASP A 434 -19.01 10.49 19.44
C ASP A 434 -20.45 10.52 19.98
N LEU A 435 -21.06 9.35 20.19
CA LEU A 435 -22.40 9.27 20.77
C LEU A 435 -22.40 9.68 22.24
N TYR A 436 -21.38 9.29 23.01
CA TYR A 436 -21.18 9.74 24.39
C TYR A 436 -21.17 11.28 24.48
N THR A 437 -20.40 11.91 23.59
CA THR A 437 -20.25 13.38 23.55
C THR A 437 -21.57 14.06 23.13
N GLN A 438 -22.32 13.47 22.20
CA GLN A 438 -23.62 13.99 21.77
C GLN A 438 -24.68 13.88 22.87
N ILE A 439 -24.71 12.77 23.62
CA ILE A 439 -25.62 12.59 24.75
C ILE A 439 -25.26 13.57 25.87
N ASP A 440 -23.98 13.70 26.22
CA ASP A 440 -23.53 14.66 27.25
C ASP A 440 -23.91 16.11 26.91
N ALA A 441 -23.70 16.52 25.65
CA ALA A 441 -24.12 17.84 25.18
C ALA A 441 -25.65 18.03 25.17
N ALA A 442 -26.43 16.97 24.87
CA ALA A 442 -27.88 17.01 24.92
C ALA A 442 -28.41 17.10 26.36
N LEU A 443 -27.80 16.39 27.31
CA LEU A 443 -28.12 16.46 28.73
C LEU A 443 -27.93 17.87 29.30
N VAL A 444 -26.79 18.51 28.97
CA VAL A 444 -26.49 19.89 29.38
C VAL A 444 -27.47 20.89 28.76
N ARG A 445 -27.83 20.70 27.49
CA ARG A 445 -28.77 21.57 26.78
C ARG A 445 -30.19 21.47 27.34
N ASP A 446 -30.66 20.26 27.58
CA ASP A 446 -32.05 19.97 27.90
C ASP A 446 -32.32 20.00 29.42
N ASN A 447 -31.29 20.20 30.26
CA ASN A 447 -31.35 20.13 31.73
C ASN A 447 -32.00 18.82 32.25
N ALA A 448 -31.93 17.76 31.45
CA ALA A 448 -32.57 16.48 31.70
C ALA A 448 -31.69 15.62 32.62
N THR A 449 -31.77 15.81 33.93
CA THR A 449 -30.89 15.13 34.90
C THR A 449 -31.44 13.82 35.47
N ASP A 450 -32.68 13.44 35.15
CA ASP A 450 -33.38 12.26 35.69
C ASP A 450 -34.29 11.55 34.66
N GLU A 451 -34.00 11.65 33.36
CA GLU A 451 -34.80 10.93 32.36
C GLU A 451 -34.49 9.41 32.39
N ALA A 452 -35.53 8.59 32.51
CA ALA A 452 -35.41 7.14 32.43
C ALA A 452 -35.59 6.66 30.98
N TRP A 453 -34.63 5.90 30.47
CA TRP A 453 -34.70 5.23 29.16
C TRP A 453 -34.60 3.72 29.35
N ALA A 454 -35.62 2.99 28.90
CA ALA A 454 -35.69 1.53 29.00
C ALA A 454 -35.40 0.95 30.40
N GLY A 455 -35.74 1.70 31.46
CA GLY A 455 -35.52 1.29 32.85
C GLY A 455 -34.13 1.61 33.43
N GLN A 456 -33.29 2.33 32.69
CA GLN A 456 -31.98 2.83 33.13
C GLN A 456 -31.95 4.36 33.11
N SER A 457 -31.09 4.99 33.90
CA SER A 457 -30.86 6.44 33.79
C SER A 457 -30.03 6.76 32.55
N VAL A 458 -30.21 7.93 31.95
CA VAL A 458 -29.41 8.37 30.78
C VAL A 458 -27.91 8.37 31.12
N GLU A 459 -27.52 8.71 32.34
CA GLU A 459 -26.14 8.70 32.82
C GLU A 459 -25.56 7.28 32.81
N GLN A 460 -26.36 6.26 33.15
CA GLN A 460 -25.93 4.86 33.10
C GLN A 460 -25.66 4.43 31.66
N VAL A 461 -26.52 4.82 30.71
CA VAL A 461 -26.33 4.53 29.28
C VAL A 461 -25.10 5.26 28.75
N ASN A 462 -24.92 6.54 29.11
CA ASN A 462 -23.79 7.34 28.67
C ASN A 462 -22.46 6.80 29.21
N LYS A 463 -22.44 6.41 30.50
CA LYS A 463 -21.29 5.73 31.11
C LYS A 463 -20.99 4.39 30.44
N ALA A 464 -22.00 3.60 30.09
CA ALA A 464 -21.81 2.33 29.40
C ALA A 464 -21.14 2.51 28.02
N LEU A 465 -21.45 3.58 27.27
CA LEU A 465 -20.79 3.91 26.00
C LEU A 465 -19.30 4.20 26.21
N TRP A 466 -18.97 5.04 27.21
CA TRP A 466 -17.59 5.37 27.55
C TRP A 466 -16.81 4.14 27.99
N ASP A 467 -17.34 3.38 28.97
CA ASP A 467 -16.72 2.18 29.51
C ASP A 467 -16.49 1.12 28.42
N LYS A 468 -17.45 0.94 27.51
CA LYS A 468 -17.30 0.04 26.36
C LYS A 468 -16.22 0.52 25.39
N SER A 469 -16.14 1.83 25.12
CA SER A 469 -15.11 2.39 24.24
C SER A 469 -13.70 2.15 24.80
N GLU A 470 -13.52 2.30 26.12
CA GLU A 470 -12.25 2.03 26.78
C GLU A 470 -11.96 0.53 26.80
N GLN A 471 -12.98 -0.31 27.03
CA GLN A 471 -12.85 -1.77 26.93
C GLN A 471 -12.34 -2.21 25.55
N MET A 472 -12.86 -1.62 24.46
CA MET A 472 -12.41 -1.90 23.09
C MET A 472 -10.94 -1.49 22.88
N ARG A 473 -10.55 -0.31 23.36
CA ARG A 473 -9.15 0.15 23.28
C ARG A 473 -8.21 -0.78 24.03
N GLN A 474 -8.57 -1.20 25.24
CA GLN A 474 -7.78 -2.14 26.05
C GLN A 474 -7.77 -3.55 25.45
N ALA A 475 -8.85 -3.99 24.80
CA ALA A 475 -8.89 -5.24 24.06
C ALA A 475 -7.93 -5.20 22.85
N GLY A 476 -7.93 -4.11 22.08
CA GLY A 476 -7.01 -3.90 20.96
C GLY A 476 -5.55 -3.97 21.38
N LYS A 477 -5.19 -3.28 22.47
CA LYS A 477 -3.85 -3.33 23.04
C LYS A 477 -3.43 -4.74 23.45
N ARG A 478 -4.32 -5.47 24.14
CA ARG A 478 -4.07 -6.87 24.55
C ARG A 478 -3.87 -7.78 23.35
N ILE A 479 -4.74 -7.68 22.34
CA ILE A 479 -4.62 -8.45 21.09
C ILE A 479 -3.25 -8.20 20.45
N ARG A 480 -2.84 -6.92 20.32
CA ARG A 480 -1.54 -6.56 19.76
C ARG A 480 -0.39 -7.21 20.54
N ILE A 481 -0.39 -7.11 21.86
CA ILE A 481 0.66 -7.70 22.71
C ILE A 481 0.75 -9.20 22.47
N GLU A 482 -0.38 -9.91 22.53
CA GLU A 482 -0.44 -11.36 22.36
C GLU A 482 -0.01 -11.82 20.96
N MET A 483 -0.43 -11.10 19.92
CA MET A 483 0.03 -11.38 18.57
C MET A 483 1.54 -11.14 18.41
N ILE A 484 2.08 -10.06 18.99
CA ILE A 484 3.52 -9.79 18.93
C ILE A 484 4.31 -10.94 19.56
N LYS A 485 3.90 -11.43 20.74
CA LYS A 485 4.58 -12.53 21.44
C LYS A 485 4.61 -13.84 20.63
N ARG A 486 3.61 -14.08 19.78
CA ARG A 486 3.48 -15.30 18.94
C ARG A 486 4.16 -15.20 17.58
N GLN A 487 4.56 -13.99 17.17
CA GLN A 487 5.09 -13.72 15.84
C GLN A 487 6.63 -13.57 15.85
N LEU A 488 7.21 -13.51 14.66
CA LEU A 488 8.64 -13.31 14.47
C LEU A 488 9.13 -11.96 15.07
N PRO A 489 10.33 -11.90 15.67
CA PRO A 489 10.83 -10.71 16.40
C PRO A 489 11.21 -9.55 15.48
N THR A 490 10.61 -8.37 15.58
CA THR A 490 11.17 -7.16 14.91
C THR A 490 11.67 -6.16 15.94
N ALA A 491 12.60 -5.28 15.55
CA ALA A 491 13.05 -4.18 16.40
C ALA A 491 11.87 -3.36 16.96
N ALA A 492 10.91 -3.02 16.11
CA ALA A 492 9.70 -2.28 16.49
C ALA A 492 8.78 -3.08 17.43
N ARG A 493 8.64 -4.40 17.23
CA ARG A 493 7.86 -5.28 18.10
C ARG A 493 8.46 -5.37 19.50
N MET A 494 9.78 -5.53 19.60
CA MET A 494 10.49 -5.53 20.87
C MET A 494 10.39 -4.17 21.58
N ALA A 495 10.64 -3.08 20.87
CA ALA A 495 10.52 -1.74 21.42
C ALA A 495 9.11 -1.48 21.97
N TYR A 496 8.07 -1.91 21.24
CA TYR A 496 6.69 -1.80 21.72
C TYR A 496 6.44 -2.65 22.97
N LEU A 497 6.83 -3.93 22.98
CA LEU A 497 6.66 -4.77 24.19
C LEU A 497 7.41 -4.18 25.39
N HIS A 498 8.61 -3.64 25.19
CA HIS A 498 9.37 -2.99 26.25
C HIS A 498 8.67 -1.72 26.76
N GLU A 499 8.18 -0.86 25.85
CA GLU A 499 7.40 0.34 26.20
C GLU A 499 6.12 0.00 26.98
N GLN A 500 5.47 -1.12 26.65
CA GLN A 500 4.30 -1.62 27.37
C GLN A 500 4.65 -2.38 28.67
N ASN A 501 5.94 -2.45 29.04
CA ASN A 501 6.46 -3.24 30.16
C ASN A 501 6.10 -4.74 30.08
N GLU A 502 5.89 -5.28 28.88
CA GLU A 502 5.46 -6.66 28.61
C GLU A 502 6.61 -7.66 28.45
N ILE A 503 7.86 -7.18 28.44
CA ILE A 503 9.06 -8.03 28.39
C ILE A 503 10.13 -7.58 29.37
N THR A 504 10.97 -8.53 29.76
CA THR A 504 12.24 -8.31 30.46
C THR A 504 13.39 -8.80 29.59
N ILE A 505 14.53 -8.13 29.68
CA ILE A 505 15.72 -8.44 28.90
C ILE A 505 16.88 -8.69 29.87
N ALA A 506 17.54 -9.83 29.73
CA ALA A 506 18.68 -10.20 30.57
C ALA A 506 19.84 -10.72 29.72
N ARG A 507 21.05 -10.24 29.98
CA ARG A 507 22.26 -10.79 29.35
C ARG A 507 22.58 -12.14 29.97
N THR A 508 22.70 -13.16 29.14
CA THR A 508 22.94 -14.55 29.57
C THR A 508 24.29 -15.10 29.14
N VAL A 509 24.86 -14.54 28.06
CA VAL A 509 26.20 -14.90 27.58
C VAL A 509 26.97 -13.63 27.27
N THR A 510 28.23 -13.61 27.69
CA THR A 510 29.16 -12.49 27.46
C THR A 510 30.39 -12.99 26.71
N ARG A 511 30.70 -12.34 25.60
CA ARG A 511 31.93 -12.47 24.80
C ARG A 511 32.32 -13.93 24.54
N LYS A 512 31.35 -14.76 24.14
CA LYS A 512 31.61 -16.16 23.79
C LYS A 512 32.35 -16.23 22.45
N PRO A 513 33.52 -16.86 22.37
CA PRO A 513 34.24 -17.00 21.11
C PRO A 513 33.46 -17.91 20.15
N LEU A 514 33.24 -17.43 18.93
CA LEU A 514 32.67 -18.21 17.83
C LEU A 514 33.79 -18.62 16.88
N LYS A 515 33.80 -19.90 16.50
CA LYS A 515 34.82 -20.47 15.62
C LYS A 515 34.21 -20.98 14.32
N ASP A 516 34.97 -20.91 13.23
CA ASP A 516 34.59 -21.49 11.94
C ASP A 516 34.80 -23.01 11.90
N LYS A 517 34.54 -23.63 10.75
CA LYS A 517 34.70 -25.08 10.55
C LYS A 517 36.14 -25.57 10.71
N GLN A 518 37.11 -24.67 10.52
CA GLN A 518 38.54 -24.93 10.70
C GLN A 518 39.03 -24.58 12.11
N GLN A 519 38.10 -24.38 13.06
CA GLN A 519 38.38 -24.01 14.45
C GLN A 519 39.09 -22.66 14.62
N ARG A 520 39.05 -21.80 13.61
CA ARG A 520 39.60 -20.44 13.67
C ARG A 520 38.57 -19.52 14.29
N LEU A 521 39.02 -18.63 15.18
CA LEU A 521 38.17 -17.61 15.78
C LEU A 521 37.64 -16.67 14.68
N VAL A 522 36.33 -16.43 14.69
CA VAL A 522 35.64 -15.55 13.74
C VAL A 522 35.27 -14.24 14.41
N ASP A 523 34.58 -14.32 15.54
CA ASP A 523 34.10 -13.20 16.33
C ASP A 523 33.72 -13.64 17.76
N TYR A 524 33.25 -12.70 18.56
CA TYR A 524 32.74 -12.92 19.92
C TYR A 524 31.26 -12.58 19.99
N LEU A 525 30.50 -13.37 20.75
CA LEU A 525 29.05 -13.26 20.86
C LEU A 525 28.60 -12.92 22.28
N ASP A 526 27.76 -11.90 22.41
CA ASP A 526 26.87 -11.76 23.55
C ASP A 526 25.47 -12.27 23.19
N GLU A 527 24.81 -12.91 24.16
CA GLU A 527 23.42 -13.35 24.04
C GLU A 527 22.58 -12.71 25.15
N TYR A 528 21.47 -12.09 24.75
CA TYR A 528 20.44 -11.59 25.64
C TYR A 528 19.18 -12.44 25.46
N GLU A 529 18.57 -12.76 26.58
CA GLU A 529 17.30 -13.48 26.66
C GLU A 529 16.18 -12.46 26.85
N ILE A 530 15.13 -12.59 26.02
CA ILE A 530 13.96 -11.72 26.06
C ILE A 530 12.79 -12.57 26.53
N ARG A 531 12.28 -12.28 27.73
CA ARG A 531 11.19 -13.02 28.38
C ARG A 531 9.94 -12.17 28.48
N ASP A 532 8.77 -12.78 28.41
CA ASP A 532 7.52 -12.11 28.78
C ASP A 532 7.37 -12.00 30.32
N LYS A 533 6.25 -11.42 30.75
CA LYS A 533 5.89 -11.26 32.17
C LYS A 533 5.71 -12.58 32.92
N ASP A 534 5.34 -13.65 32.22
CA ASP A 534 5.14 -14.97 32.80
C ASP A 534 6.47 -15.75 32.92
N GLY A 535 7.56 -15.16 32.42
CA GLY A 535 8.91 -15.72 32.47
C GLY A 535 9.23 -16.63 31.28
N GLU A 536 8.32 -16.77 30.31
CA GLU A 536 8.55 -17.55 29.11
C GLU A 536 9.46 -16.82 28.14
N VAL A 537 10.38 -17.58 27.55
CA VAL A 537 11.38 -17.03 26.64
C VAL A 537 10.78 -16.87 25.26
N LEU A 538 10.62 -15.62 24.82
CA LEU A 538 10.13 -15.30 23.49
C LEU A 538 11.27 -15.42 22.47
N TRP A 539 12.36 -14.70 22.70
CA TRP A 539 13.42 -14.48 21.70
C TRP A 539 14.81 -14.38 22.33
N TYR A 540 15.84 -14.47 21.47
CA TYR A 540 17.24 -14.24 21.84
C TYR A 540 17.86 -13.16 20.95
N ALA A 541 18.48 -12.15 21.55
CA ALA A 541 19.26 -11.16 20.82
C ALA A 541 20.75 -11.52 20.86
N HIS A 542 21.40 -11.43 19.70
CA HIS A 542 22.80 -11.80 19.45
C HIS A 542 23.58 -10.57 19.01
N PHE A 543 24.63 -10.22 19.76
CA PHE A 543 25.54 -9.13 19.45
C PHE A 543 26.94 -9.66 19.16
N HIS A 544 27.50 -9.27 18.03
CA HIS A 544 28.80 -9.73 17.54
C HIS A 544 29.87 -8.66 17.74
N TYR A 545 31.06 -9.09 18.14
CA TYR A 545 32.19 -8.23 18.47
C TYR A 545 33.49 -8.76 17.88
N ALA A 546 34.41 -7.85 17.55
CA ALA A 546 35.69 -8.21 16.95
C ALA A 546 36.68 -8.82 17.97
N SER A 547 36.56 -8.47 19.25
CA SER A 547 37.44 -8.92 20.33
C SER A 547 36.70 -9.08 21.66
N THR A 548 37.34 -9.71 22.65
CA THR A 548 36.82 -9.78 24.04
C THR A 548 36.66 -8.40 24.66
N ASP A 549 37.60 -7.50 24.37
CA ASP A 549 37.75 -6.22 25.06
C ASP A 549 37.06 -5.06 24.32
N ALA A 550 36.36 -5.37 23.22
CA ALA A 550 35.58 -4.37 22.48
C ALA A 550 34.54 -3.73 23.41
N ALA A 551 34.39 -2.40 23.33
CA ALA A 551 33.37 -1.69 24.08
C ALA A 551 31.97 -2.19 23.70
N GLU A 552 30.99 -2.07 24.61
CA GLU A 552 29.64 -2.60 24.38
C GLU A 552 28.96 -2.02 23.15
N HIS A 553 29.20 -0.73 22.88
CA HIS A 553 28.67 0.00 21.71
C HIS A 553 29.38 -0.32 20.39
N ASP A 554 30.53 -1.03 20.43
CA ASP A 554 31.37 -1.34 19.26
C ASP A 554 31.01 -2.70 18.62
N PHE A 555 29.75 -3.12 18.74
CA PHE A 555 29.28 -4.33 18.08
C PHE A 555 29.32 -4.19 16.54
N SER A 556 29.76 -5.25 15.87
CA SER A 556 29.82 -5.32 14.41
C SER A 556 28.47 -5.68 13.77
N ALA A 557 27.66 -6.48 14.48
CA ALA A 557 26.32 -6.84 14.07
C ALA A 557 25.45 -7.19 15.28
N ALA A 558 24.17 -6.80 15.25
CA ALA A 558 23.19 -7.17 16.27
C ALA A 558 21.90 -7.67 15.58
N HIS A 559 21.37 -8.81 16.03
CA HIS A 559 20.15 -9.37 15.47
C HIS A 559 19.38 -10.24 16.48
N VAL A 560 18.10 -10.49 16.19
CA VAL A 560 17.22 -11.28 17.06
C VAL A 560 16.70 -12.52 16.36
N LYS A 561 16.63 -13.63 17.09
CA LYS A 561 16.14 -14.94 16.64
C LYS A 561 15.00 -15.44 17.53
N THR A 562 14.17 -16.32 16.97
CA THR A 562 13.17 -17.05 17.77
C THR A 562 13.80 -18.10 18.67
N ARG A 563 13.04 -18.55 19.68
CA ARG A 563 13.43 -19.64 20.58
C ARG A 563 13.82 -20.92 19.83
N GLU A 564 13.04 -21.30 18.82
CA GLU A 564 13.26 -22.50 18.01
C GLU A 564 14.52 -22.39 17.15
N GLN A 565 14.88 -21.16 16.77
CA GLN A 565 16.03 -20.84 15.94
C GLN A 565 17.31 -20.53 16.73
N ARG A 566 17.26 -20.54 18.08
CA ARG A 566 18.37 -20.18 18.99
C ARG A 566 19.70 -20.84 18.61
N ARG A 567 19.68 -22.15 18.27
CA ARG A 567 20.86 -22.95 17.91
C ARG A 567 21.04 -23.16 16.39
N GLN A 568 20.18 -22.59 15.56
CA GLN A 568 20.21 -22.80 14.11
C GLN A 568 21.10 -21.73 13.45
N GLY A 569 22.23 -22.19 12.89
CA GLY A 569 23.22 -21.36 12.21
C GLY A 569 23.14 -21.44 10.68
N LEU A 570 24.07 -20.73 10.01
CA LEU A 570 24.23 -20.70 8.55
C LEU A 570 24.39 -22.10 7.91
N GLN A 571 24.81 -23.11 8.68
CA GLN A 571 25.01 -24.48 8.22
C GLN A 571 23.70 -25.24 7.96
N TRP A 572 22.63 -24.96 8.72
CA TRP A 572 21.32 -25.58 8.52
C TRP A 572 20.62 -25.04 7.25
N GLN A 573 20.80 -23.74 6.96
CA GLN A 573 20.32 -23.11 5.71
C GLN A 573 20.97 -23.71 4.46
N LYS A 574 22.26 -24.06 4.52
CA LYS A 574 22.95 -24.69 3.39
C LYS A 574 22.52 -26.13 3.15
N ALA A 575 22.14 -26.87 4.19
CA ALA A 575 21.64 -28.25 4.07
C ALA A 575 20.22 -28.33 3.51
N GLN A 576 19.36 -27.34 3.80
CA GLN A 576 18.00 -27.28 3.24
C GLN A 576 17.97 -26.77 1.79
N ALA A 577 18.87 -25.86 1.41
CA ALA A 577 18.97 -25.36 0.04
C ALA A 577 19.37 -26.45 -0.98
N SER A 578 20.05 -27.51 -0.53
CA SER A 578 20.41 -28.67 -1.35
C SER A 578 19.29 -29.69 -1.53
N ASP A 579 18.18 -29.59 -0.79
CA ASP A 579 17.13 -30.63 -0.71
C ASP A 579 15.77 -30.19 -1.31
N GLY A 580 15.75 -29.05 -2.02
CA GLY A 580 14.60 -28.61 -2.84
C GLY A 580 13.32 -28.24 -2.07
N ARG A 581 13.32 -28.22 -0.74
CA ARG A 581 12.17 -27.78 0.07
C ARG A 581 12.18 -26.26 0.26
N HIS A 582 10.99 -25.66 0.27
CA HIS A 582 10.77 -24.25 0.61
C HIS A 582 11.64 -23.83 1.79
N VAL A 583 12.58 -22.92 1.52
CA VAL A 583 13.50 -22.38 2.52
C VAL A 583 12.68 -21.60 3.53
N ILE A 584 12.45 -22.14 4.72
CA ILE A 584 12.07 -21.32 5.86
C ILE A 584 13.32 -20.50 6.19
N ALA A 585 13.36 -19.26 5.69
CA ALA A 585 14.45 -18.36 5.97
C ALA A 585 14.58 -18.20 7.49
N ILE A 586 15.75 -18.53 8.05
CA ILE A 586 16.08 -18.16 9.44
C ILE A 586 15.92 -16.65 9.52
N TYR A 587 14.93 -16.23 10.27
CA TYR A 587 14.58 -14.83 10.38
C TYR A 587 15.54 -14.18 11.39
N ARG A 588 16.28 -13.18 10.92
CA ARG A 588 17.20 -12.39 11.73
C ARG A 588 16.80 -10.93 11.62
N ALA A 589 15.97 -10.45 12.53
CA ALA A 589 15.71 -9.02 12.56
C ALA A 589 16.97 -8.30 13.04
N LYS A 590 17.50 -7.42 12.18
CA LYS A 590 18.64 -6.57 12.50
C LYS A 590 18.20 -5.54 13.55
N LEU A 591 19.02 -5.36 14.58
CA LEU A 591 18.90 -4.27 15.54
C LEU A 591 19.74 -3.09 15.03
N ASP A 592 19.13 -1.90 14.93
CA ASP A 592 19.88 -0.67 14.68
C ASP A 592 20.59 -0.20 15.97
N LYS A 593 21.58 0.69 15.83
CA LYS A 593 22.38 1.18 16.97
C LYS A 593 21.53 1.84 18.05
N LYS A 594 20.46 2.55 17.67
CA LYS A 594 19.57 3.22 18.62
C LYS A 594 18.80 2.20 19.46
N THR A 595 18.13 1.25 18.81
CA THR A 595 17.34 0.21 19.49
C THR A 595 18.23 -0.68 20.36
N ALA A 596 19.42 -1.04 19.86
CA ALA A 596 20.42 -1.76 20.64
C ALA A 596 20.79 -1.02 21.93
N ASN A 597 21.09 0.28 21.80
CA ASN A 597 21.45 1.10 22.95
C ASN A 597 20.29 1.24 23.94
N ASP A 598 19.10 1.57 23.45
CA ASP A 598 17.94 1.87 24.29
C ASP A 598 17.43 0.65 25.05
N LEU A 599 17.50 -0.55 24.45
CA LEU A 599 16.90 -1.78 25.01
C LEU A 599 17.90 -2.74 25.67
N PHE A 600 19.18 -2.76 25.24
CA PHE A 600 20.13 -3.82 25.64
C PHE A 600 21.40 -3.29 26.30
N LEU A 601 21.98 -2.20 25.79
CA LEU A 601 23.29 -1.70 26.24
C LEU A 601 23.18 -0.63 27.35
N SER A 602 21.97 -0.18 27.63
CA SER A 602 21.63 0.71 28.75
C SER A 602 21.21 -0.05 30.02
N LEU A 603 21.19 -1.39 29.95
CA LEU A 603 20.86 -2.25 31.09
C LEU A 603 22.02 -2.22 32.11
N PRO A 604 21.72 -2.08 33.41
CA PRO A 604 22.74 -1.99 34.47
C PRO A 604 23.55 -3.27 34.67
#